data_AF-A0A094WG79-F1
#
_entry.id   AF-A0A094WG79-F1
#
_cell.length_a   1.000
_cell.length_b   1.000
_cell.length_c   1.000
_cell.angle_alpha   90.00
_cell.angle_beta   90.00
_cell.angle_gamma   90.00
#
_symmetry.space_group_name_H-M   'P 1'
#
loop_
_entity.id
_entity.type
_entity.pdbx_description
1 polymer ?
#
loop_
_entity_poly.entity_id
_entity_poly.type
_entity_poly.pdbx_seq_one_letter_code
_entity_poly.pdbx_strand_id
1 'polypeptide(L)' 'MKTFIEAIENAQKMEGMLNYIAEFDLTVNFKDKSSAHYHLSLGGETEGEGLLVSLSNTLQGFRIQKEDTKLLREMINN' A
#
# COMPACT_ATOMS: atom_id res chain seq x y z
N MET A 1 -2.83 -9.11 -11.28
CA MET A 1 -2.26 -7.76 -11.48
C MET A 1 -3.31 -6.65 -11.40
N LYS A 2 -4.48 -6.78 -12.05
CA LYS A 2 -5.59 -5.81 -11.95
C LYS A 2 -6.00 -5.51 -10.49
N THR A 3 -6.09 -6.56 -9.66
CA THR A 3 -6.44 -6.50 -8.24
C THR A 3 -5.47 -5.68 -7.38
N PHE A 4 -4.17 -5.68 -7.71
CA PHE A 4 -3.15 -4.95 -6.92
C PHE A 4 -3.25 -3.44 -7.16
N ILE A 5 -3.45 -3.03 -8.42
CA ILE A 5 -3.65 -1.62 -8.78
C ILE A 5 -4.99 -1.13 -8.23
N GLU A 6 -6.06 -1.92 -8.35
CA GLU A 6 -7.38 -1.57 -7.79
C GLU A 6 -7.34 -1.36 -6.27
N ALA A 7 -6.63 -2.21 -5.52
CA ALA A 7 -6.44 -2.04 -4.08
C ALA A 7 -5.71 -0.73 -3.73
N ILE A 8 -4.74 -0.31 -4.56
CA ILE A 8 -4.04 0.97 -4.39
C ILE A 8 -4.96 2.15 -4.75
N GLU A 9 -5.71 2.04 -5.85
CA GLU A 9 -6.64 3.08 -6.31
C GLU A 9 -7.80 3.30 -5.33
N ASN A 10 -8.26 2.24 -4.67
CA ASN A 10 -9.31 2.29 -3.65
C ASN A 10 -8.82 2.74 -2.27
N ALA A 11 -7.50 2.87 -2.08
CA ALA A 11 -6.92 3.18 -0.79
C ALA A 11 -7.31 4.60 -0.34
N GLN A 12 -7.71 4.73 0.91
CA GLN A 12 -8.24 6.00 1.44
C GLN A 12 -7.13 6.86 1.99
N LYS A 13 -7.00 8.09 1.48
CA LYS A 13 -6.00 9.06 1.92
C LYS A 13 -6.11 9.32 3.44
N MET A 14 -4.97 9.31 4.10
CA MET A 14 -4.78 9.65 5.51
C MET A 14 -3.89 10.89 5.63
N GLU A 15 -4.13 11.68 6.67
CA GLU A 15 -3.33 12.87 6.99
C GLU A 15 -2.56 12.68 8.29
N GLY A 16 -1.35 13.24 8.35
CA GLY A 16 -0.50 13.26 9.54
C GLY A 16 0.70 12.32 9.46
N MET A 17 1.53 12.34 10.50
CA MET A 17 2.68 11.44 10.60
C MET A 17 2.18 10.02 10.89
N LEU A 18 2.44 9.11 9.95
CA LEU A 18 2.04 7.71 10.07
C LEU A 18 3.13 6.95 10.82
N ASN A 19 2.76 6.26 11.89
CA ASN A 19 3.65 5.36 12.62
C ASN A 19 3.44 3.93 12.11
N TYR A 20 4.37 3.43 11.30
CA TYR A 20 4.25 2.14 10.62
C TYR A 20 5.61 1.49 10.40
N ILE A 21 5.62 0.18 10.16
CA ILE A 21 6.79 -0.57 9.74
C ILE A 21 6.67 -0.84 8.24
N ALA A 22 7.69 -0.47 7.47
CA ALA A 22 7.77 -0.81 6.05
C ALA A 22 8.08 -2.31 5.91
N GLU A 23 7.13 -3.09 5.40
CA GLU A 23 7.33 -4.53 5.16
C GLU A 23 7.88 -4.77 3.75
N PHE A 24 7.45 -3.96 2.78
CA PHE A 24 7.88 -4.05 1.40
C PHE A 24 8.12 -2.67 0.79
N ASP A 25 9.13 -2.59 -0.09
CA ASP A 25 9.33 -1.47 -1.00
C ASP A 25 8.57 -1.71 -2.30
N LEU A 26 7.67 -0.79 -2.64
CA LEU A 26 6.86 -0.86 -3.85
C LEU A 26 7.30 0.22 -4.84
N THR A 27 7.52 -0.18 -6.09
CA THR A 27 7.68 0.74 -7.22
C THR A 27 6.55 0.54 -8.21
N VAL A 28 5.77 1.60 -8.45
CA VAL A 28 4.71 1.65 -9.46
C VAL A 28 5.23 2.40 -10.67
N ASN A 29 5.29 1.72 -11.82
CA ASN A 29 5.69 2.33 -13.08
C ASN A 29 4.45 2.67 -13.91
N PHE A 30 4.29 3.94 -14.27
CA PHE A 30 3.17 4.42 -15.05
C PHE A 30 3.48 4.40 -16.56
N LYS A 31 2.42 4.46 -17.38
CA LYS A 31 2.54 4.42 -18.85
C LYS A 31 3.33 5.61 -19.42
N ASP A 32 3.33 6.73 -18.72
CA ASP A 32 4.09 7.94 -19.08
C ASP A 32 5.58 7.84 -18.70
N LYS A 33 6.04 6.66 -18.26
CA LYS A 33 7.40 6.35 -17.78
C LYS A 33 7.78 7.03 -16.46
N SER A 34 6.84 7.69 -15.79
CA SER A 34 7.05 8.10 -14.41
C SER A 34 6.99 6.89 -13.48
N SER A 35 7.64 7.01 -12.32
CA SER A 35 7.55 6.03 -11.24
C SER A 35 7.13 6.69 -9.94
N ALA A 36 6.36 5.97 -9.14
CA ALA A 36 6.09 6.32 -7.75
C ALA A 36 6.59 5.21 -6.83
N HIS A 37 7.13 5.61 -5.69
CA HIS A 37 7.69 4.69 -4.71
C HIS A 37 6.90 4.79 -3.41
N TYR A 38 6.60 3.64 -2.84
CA TYR A 38 5.82 3.52 -1.63
C TYR A 38 6.46 2.52 -0.68
N HIS A 39 6.31 2.75 0.62
CA HIS A 39 6.36 1.64 1.57
C HIS A 39 4.97 1.01 1.63
N LEU A 40 4.94 -0.32 1.59
CA LEU A 40 3.75 -1.12 1.83
C LEU A 40 3.91 -1.81 3.18
N SER A 41 2.90 -1.65 4.03
CA SER A 41 2.77 -2.34 5.31
C SER A 41 1.44 -3.07 5.27
N LEU A 42 1.46 -4.39 5.25
CA LEU A 42 0.23 -5.16 5.28
C LEU A 42 -0.11 -5.57 6.71
N GLY A 43 0.84 -5.63 7.64
CA GLY A 43 0.62 -6.07 9.01
C GLY A 43 0.41 -7.58 9.12
N GLY A 44 0.26 -8.10 10.34
CA GLY A 44 -0.03 -9.52 10.61
C GLY A 44 -1.50 -9.91 10.35
N GLU A 45 -1.82 -11.21 10.30
CA GLU A 45 -3.18 -11.72 10.01
C GLU A 45 -4.32 -11.06 10.82
N THR A 46 -4.02 -10.59 12.02
CA THR A 46 -4.97 -9.94 12.94
C THR A 46 -5.11 -8.42 12.74
N GLU A 47 -4.21 -7.75 12.04
CA GLU A 47 -4.13 -6.27 12.02
C GLU A 47 -5.16 -5.56 11.13
N GLY A 48 -5.92 -6.32 10.33
CA GLY A 48 -7.18 -5.86 9.77
C GLY A 48 -7.10 -4.81 8.65
N GLU A 49 -6.14 -3.90 8.60
CA GLU A 49 -5.99 -2.90 7.54
C GLU A 49 -4.53 -2.78 7.13
N GLY A 50 -4.29 -2.54 5.84
CA GLY A 50 -2.97 -2.28 5.29
C GLY A 50 -2.72 -0.78 5.14
N LEU A 51 -1.47 -0.42 4.93
CA LEU A 51 -1.03 0.94 4.74
C LEU A 51 -0.07 1.03 3.55
N LEU A 52 -0.36 1.99 2.67
CA LEU A 52 0.54 2.41 1.61
C LEU A 52 1.03 3.83 1.91
N VAL A 53 2.34 4.03 2.06
CA VAL A 53 2.90 5.35 2.39
C VAL A 53 3.78 5.84 1.25
N SER A 54 3.51 7.05 0.76
CA SER A 54 4.28 7.64 -0.33
C SER A 54 5.68 8.03 0.15
N LEU A 55 6.73 7.63 -0.58
CA LEU A 55 8.10 8.04 -0.26
C LEU A 55 8.44 9.45 -0.73
N SER A 56 7.67 10.00 -1.68
CA SER A 56 7.80 11.41 -2.05
C SER A 56 7.20 12.35 -1.01
N ASN A 57 6.31 11.84 -0.15
CA ASN A 57 5.72 12.57 0.96
C ASN A 57 5.24 11.60 2.05
N THR A 58 6.08 11.35 3.05
CA THR A 58 5.79 10.40 4.15
C THR A 58 4.71 10.87 5.12
N LEU A 59 4.24 12.12 4.99
CA LEU A 59 3.05 12.63 5.69
C LEU A 59 1.74 12.27 4.98
N GLN A 60 1.84 11.57 3.84
CA GLN A 60 0.73 11.10 3.05
C GLN A 60 0.81 9.59 2.89
N GLY A 61 -0.17 8.91 3.46
CA GLY A 61 -0.40 7.51 3.21
C GLY A 61 -1.87 7.23 2.91
N PHE A 62 -2.12 5.98 2.57
CA PHE A 62 -3.41 5.49 2.15
C PHE A 62 -3.72 4.21 2.92
N ARG A 63 -4.89 4.16 3.55
CA ARG A 63 -5.42 2.96 4.17
C ARG A 63 -5.91 2.01 3.09
N ILE A 64 -5.40 0.78 3.11
CA ILE A 64 -5.90 -0.33 2.32
C ILE A 64 -6.93 -1.08 3.17
N GLN A 65 -8.13 -1.31 2.62
CA GLN A 65 -9.21 -2.01 3.32
C GLN A 65 -8.82 -3.45 3.67
N LYS A 66 -9.51 -4.04 4.64
CA LYS A 66 -9.20 -5.39 5.14
C LYS A 66 -9.21 -6.46 4.07
N GLU A 67 -10.22 -6.43 3.22
CA GLU A 67 -10.46 -7.40 2.17
C GLU A 67 -9.32 -7.34 1.14
N ASP A 68 -8.94 -6.13 0.74
CA ASP A 68 -7.84 -5.88 -0.19
C ASP A 68 -6.48 -6.22 0.45
N THR A 69 -6.28 -5.90 1.72
CA THR A 69 -5.07 -6.24 2.48
C THR A 69 -4.85 -7.75 2.52
N LYS A 70 -5.92 -8.52 2.78
CA LYS A 70 -5.87 -9.98 2.77
C LYS A 70 -5.49 -10.52 1.38
N LEU A 71 -6.14 -10.03 0.33
CA LEU A 71 -5.84 -10.43 -1.05
C LEU A 71 -4.39 -10.13 -1.43
N LEU A 72 -3.89 -8.95 -1.06
CA LEU A 72 -2.50 -8.56 -1.31
C LEU A 72 -1.50 -9.50 -0.61
N ARG A 73 -1.74 -9.87 0.65
CA ARG A 73 -0.89 -10.85 1.35
C ARG A 73 -0.88 -12.21 0.66
N GLU A 74 -2.06 -12.71 0.29
CA GLU A 74 -2.18 -13.99 -0.43
C GLU A 74 -1.45 -13.96 -1.78
N MET A 75 -1.44 -12.81 -2.46
CA MET A 75 -0.73 -12.64 -3.74
C MET A 75 0.80 -12.57 -3.60
N ILE A 76 1.31 -11.98 -2.52
CA ILE A 76 2.77 -11.80 -2.32
C ILE A 76 3.42 -13.06 -1.75
N ASN A 77 2.71 -13.80 -0.90
CA ASN A 77 3.22 -14.99 -0.21
C ASN A 77 3.05 -16.31 -1.01
N ASN A 78 2.43 -16.26 -2.19
CA ASN A 78 2.33 -17.38 -3.13
C ASN A 78 3.39 -17.29 -4.23
#